data_AF-A0A7R9WWY5-F1
#
_entry.id   AF-A0A7R9WWY5-F1
#
_cell.length_a   1.000
_cell.length_b   1.000
_cell.length_c   1.000
_cell.angle_alpha   90.00
_cell.angle_beta   90.00
_cell.angle_gamma   90.00
#
_symmetry.space_group_name_H-M   'P 1'
#
loop_
_entity.id
_entity.type
_entity.pdbx_description
1 polymer ?
#
loop_
_entity_poly.entity_id
_entity_poly.type
_entity_poly.pdbx_seq_one_letter_code
_entity_poly.pdbx_strand_id
1 'polypeptide(L)'
;EIEVDRRKNGNHSSSQCRMQQHQQQHSSHRGLLYDNVDSTMRRRAHSMPDLVSSGRRHRRSITFDKLEIRYYEQVLDINPSTSSGPSVGLGWNCLMAETYQLKDIEDRDGVPYAMPRLEREQLLRELGYTNKEIANAVRRSLKVKNQRKQTYNNLSAQRMEEVVERTSRKVKRFLSFRSGKRKSHVRTSF
;
A
#
# COMPACT_ATOMS: atom_id res chain seq x y z
N GLU A 1 -65.47 14.33 -19.39
CA GLU A 1 -64.40 14.01 -20.36
C GLU A 1 -63.17 14.84 -20.06
N ILE A 2 -62.16 14.28 -19.39
CA ILE A 2 -60.75 14.71 -19.55
C ILE A 2 -59.91 13.44 -19.30
N GLU A 3 -59.39 12.88 -20.39
CA GLU A 3 -58.51 11.73 -20.45
C GLU A 3 -57.06 12.22 -20.39
N VAL A 4 -56.29 11.80 -19.38
CA VAL A 4 -54.88 12.19 -19.23
C VAL A 4 -53.99 10.94 -19.15
N ASP A 5 -53.58 10.53 -20.33
CA ASP A 5 -52.28 10.00 -20.76
C ASP A 5 -51.32 9.43 -19.68
N ARG A 6 -51.30 8.09 -19.55
CA ARG A 6 -50.27 7.31 -18.81
C ARG A 6 -49.04 7.11 -19.70
N ARG A 7 -47.99 7.90 -19.48
CA ARG A 7 -46.68 7.68 -20.10
C ARG A 7 -45.87 6.59 -19.39
N LYS A 8 -45.19 5.82 -20.25
CA LYS A 8 -44.49 4.55 -20.05
C LYS A 8 -43.24 4.69 -19.16
N ASN A 9 -43.15 3.84 -18.13
CA ASN A 9 -41.92 3.62 -17.35
C ASN A 9 -40.93 2.77 -18.16
N GLY A 10 -39.79 3.36 -18.50
CA GLY A 10 -38.69 2.70 -19.19
C GLY A 10 -37.80 1.90 -18.23
N ASN A 11 -37.71 0.60 -18.49
CA ASN A 11 -36.76 -0.34 -17.88
C ASN A 11 -35.31 0.13 -18.02
N HIS A 12 -34.66 0.48 -16.91
CA HIS A 12 -33.20 0.70 -16.82
C HIS A 12 -32.63 0.04 -15.56
N SER A 13 -32.78 -1.29 -15.44
CA SER A 13 -32.14 -2.03 -14.34
C SER A 13 -31.77 -3.44 -14.80
N SER A 14 -30.61 -3.60 -15.44
CA SER A 14 -30.06 -4.94 -15.69
C SER A 14 -28.53 -4.97 -15.88
N SER A 15 -27.89 -3.86 -16.24
CA SER A 15 -26.44 -3.85 -16.50
C SER A 15 -25.54 -3.71 -15.26
N GLN A 16 -26.09 -3.39 -14.08
CA GLN A 16 -25.28 -3.21 -12.86
C GLN A 16 -25.06 -4.49 -12.02
N CYS A 17 -25.73 -5.60 -12.34
CA CYS A 17 -25.67 -6.83 -11.54
C CYS A 17 -24.46 -7.74 -11.88
N ARG A 18 -23.88 -7.65 -13.09
CA ARG A 18 -22.78 -8.55 -13.49
C ARG A 18 -21.39 -8.17 -12.95
N MET A 19 -21.20 -6.96 -12.46
CA MET A 19 -19.86 -6.51 -12.05
C MET A 19 -19.52 -6.82 -10.58
N GLN A 20 -20.50 -7.20 -9.75
CA GLN A 20 -20.24 -7.56 -8.35
C GLN A 20 -19.82 -9.03 -8.15
N GLN A 21 -20.16 -9.94 -9.06
CA GLN A 21 -19.80 -11.36 -8.90
C GLN A 21 -18.32 -11.66 -9.17
N HIS A 22 -17.62 -10.84 -9.95
CA HIS A 22 -16.19 -11.07 -10.21
C HIS A 22 -15.24 -10.58 -9.11
N GLN A 23 -15.73 -9.83 -8.12
CA GLN A 23 -14.88 -9.32 -7.04
C GLN A 23 -14.81 -10.25 -5.82
N GLN A 24 -15.72 -11.23 -5.70
CA GLN A 24 -15.73 -12.17 -4.56
C GLN A 24 -14.77 -13.35 -4.70
N GLN A 25 -14.21 -13.62 -5.89
CA GLN A 25 -13.34 -14.79 -6.09
C GLN A 25 -11.84 -14.54 -5.88
N HIS A 26 -11.41 -13.30 -5.65
CA HIS A 26 -9.98 -12.99 -5.44
C HIS A 26 -9.54 -12.84 -3.98
N SER A 27 -10.46 -12.99 -3.01
CA SER A 27 -10.14 -12.78 -1.58
C SER A 27 -9.61 -14.03 -0.86
N SER A 28 -9.53 -15.19 -1.51
CA SER A 28 -9.19 -16.47 -0.83
C SER A 28 -7.71 -16.90 -0.89
N HIS A 29 -6.81 -16.11 -1.50
CA HIS A 29 -5.41 -16.54 -1.71
C HIS A 29 -4.32 -15.64 -1.12
N ARG A 30 -4.66 -14.76 -0.18
CA ARG A 30 -3.70 -13.80 0.41
C ARG A 30 -3.33 -14.09 1.86
N GLY A 31 -3.05 -15.34 2.19
CA GLY A 31 -2.57 -15.67 3.53
C GLY A 31 -1.95 -17.05 3.60
N LEU A 32 -0.76 -17.24 3.03
CA LEU A 32 0.16 -18.36 3.34
C LEU A 32 1.60 -18.07 2.82
N LEU A 33 2.21 -16.93 3.17
CA LEU A 33 3.59 -16.63 2.73
C LEU A 33 4.54 -16.07 3.81
N TYR A 34 4.24 -16.28 5.11
CA TYR A 34 5.15 -15.85 6.20
C TYR A 34 5.53 -16.95 7.21
N ASP A 35 5.35 -18.24 6.89
CA ASP A 35 5.67 -19.33 7.83
C ASP A 35 6.96 -20.11 7.52
N ASN A 36 7.95 -19.52 6.84
CA ASN A 36 9.12 -20.32 6.42
C ASN A 36 10.48 -19.62 6.48
N VAL A 37 10.73 -18.85 7.56
CA VAL A 37 12.10 -18.33 7.84
C VAL A 37 12.71 -18.84 9.14
N ASP A 38 12.01 -19.66 9.93
CA ASP A 38 12.50 -20.13 11.25
C ASP A 38 13.02 -21.58 11.28
N SER A 39 12.97 -22.29 10.15
CA SER A 39 13.30 -23.72 10.09
C SER A 39 14.78 -24.04 9.76
N THR A 40 15.58 -23.05 9.34
CA THR A 40 17.00 -23.26 8.98
C THR A 40 17.99 -23.08 10.15
N MET A 41 17.59 -22.45 11.26
CA MET A 41 18.50 -22.27 12.40
C MET A 41 18.57 -23.46 13.39
N ARG A 42 17.67 -24.44 13.31
CA ARG A 42 17.61 -25.56 14.27
C ARG A 42 18.40 -26.83 13.91
N ARG A 43 19.01 -26.94 12.72
CA ARG A 43 19.70 -28.18 12.27
C ARG A 43 21.23 -28.08 12.20
N ARG A 44 21.87 -27.48 13.20
CA ARG A 44 23.35 -27.50 13.32
C ARG A 44 23.87 -27.63 14.75
N ALA A 45 23.10 -28.26 15.63
CA ALA A 45 23.48 -28.52 17.03
C ALA A 45 23.88 -29.98 17.29
N HIS A 46 24.62 -30.61 16.38
CA HIS A 46 25.24 -31.91 16.65
C HIS A 46 26.75 -31.83 16.41
N SER A 47 27.48 -32.09 17.49
CA SER A 47 28.91 -32.38 17.59
C SER A 47 29.89 -31.21 17.37
N MET A 48 30.09 -30.44 18.43
CA MET A 48 31.40 -29.85 18.72
C MET A 48 31.76 -30.23 20.17
N PRO A 49 32.96 -30.79 20.42
CA PRO A 49 33.36 -31.21 21.76
C PRO A 49 33.56 -30.00 22.68
N ASP A 50 33.00 -30.11 23.88
CA ASP A 50 33.13 -29.17 24.99
C ASP A 50 34.60 -29.03 25.41
N LEU A 51 35.26 -27.98 24.91
CA LEU A 51 36.54 -27.52 25.44
C LEU A 51 36.36 -26.16 26.10
N VAL A 52 36.03 -26.23 27.39
CA VAL A 52 36.49 -25.37 28.49
C VAL A 52 36.81 -23.92 28.13
N SER A 53 35.79 -23.07 28.23
CA SER A 53 35.94 -21.74 28.83
C SER A 53 34.62 -21.43 29.54
N SER A 54 34.58 -21.66 30.85
CA SER A 54 33.48 -21.28 31.74
C SER A 54 33.41 -19.75 31.95
N GLY A 55 33.75 -18.97 30.91
CA GLY A 55 33.39 -17.57 30.82
C GLY A 55 31.89 -17.50 30.57
N ARG A 56 31.11 -17.21 31.63
CA ARG A 56 29.67 -16.93 31.51
C ARG A 56 29.49 -15.86 30.43
N ARG A 57 29.04 -16.27 29.25
CA ARG A 57 28.67 -15.35 28.17
C ARG A 57 27.58 -14.46 28.75
N HIS A 58 27.93 -13.21 29.05
CA HIS A 58 26.97 -12.24 29.53
C HIS A 58 25.90 -12.10 28.45
N ARG A 59 24.71 -12.64 28.74
CA ARG A 59 23.55 -12.43 27.89
C ARG A 59 23.23 -10.94 27.98
N ARG A 60 23.52 -10.21 26.91
CA ARG A 60 23.13 -8.81 26.79
C ARG A 60 21.61 -8.79 26.69
N SER A 61 20.93 -8.35 27.74
CA SER A 61 19.49 -8.10 27.74
C SER A 61 19.25 -6.60 27.67
N ILE A 62 18.38 -6.18 26.77
CA ILE A 62 17.87 -4.81 26.71
C ILE A 62 16.63 -4.77 27.58
N THR A 63 16.59 -3.85 28.54
CA THR A 63 15.43 -3.58 29.39
C THR A 63 15.06 -2.12 29.26
N PHE A 64 13.76 -1.82 29.25
CA PHE A 64 13.25 -0.46 29.26
C PHE A 64 12.85 -0.11 30.69
N ASP A 65 13.27 1.06 31.17
CA ASP A 65 13.02 1.53 32.55
C ASP A 65 11.83 2.49 32.59
N LYS A 66 11.89 3.53 31.76
CA LYS A 66 10.92 4.63 31.75
C LYS A 66 10.26 4.76 30.39
N LEU A 67 8.97 5.04 30.42
CA LEU A 67 8.17 5.35 29.23
C LEU A 67 7.76 6.81 29.29
N GLU A 68 8.01 7.55 28.22
CA GLU A 68 7.51 8.91 28.05
C GLU A 68 6.34 8.88 27.04
N ILE A 69 5.14 9.15 27.51
CA ILE A 69 3.94 9.23 26.68
C ILE A 69 3.72 10.70 26.32
N ARG A 70 3.74 11.00 25.02
CA ARG A 70 3.52 12.36 24.49
C ARG A 70 2.16 12.46 23.82
N TYR A 71 1.43 13.50 24.17
CA TYR A 71 0.12 13.84 23.63
C TYR A 71 0.27 14.93 22.58
N TYR A 72 -0.16 14.63 21.37
CA TYR A 72 -0.13 15.57 20.26
C TYR A 72 -1.53 16.02 19.90
N GLU A 73 -1.62 17.19 19.27
CA GLU A 73 -2.86 17.64 18.66
C GLU A 73 -3.35 16.65 17.60
N GLN A 74 -4.66 16.55 17.46
CA GLN A 74 -5.30 15.73 16.43
C GLN A 74 -5.62 16.62 15.22
N VAL A 75 -5.28 16.15 14.02
CA VAL A 75 -5.41 16.94 12.79
C VAL A 75 -6.08 16.15 11.68
N LEU A 76 -6.72 16.88 10.76
CA LEU A 76 -7.23 16.31 9.51
C LEU A 76 -6.06 15.88 8.61
N ASP A 77 -5.88 14.58 8.42
CA ASP A 77 -4.75 14.00 7.68
C ASP A 77 -5.16 13.47 6.29
N ILE A 78 -4.18 13.21 5.42
CA ILE A 78 -4.33 12.61 4.09
C ILE A 78 -3.59 11.25 4.08
N ASN A 79 -4.17 10.25 4.74
CA ASN A 79 -3.62 8.90 4.78
C ASN A 79 -4.30 7.99 3.73
N PRO A 80 -3.58 7.54 2.69
CA PRO A 80 -4.13 6.63 1.68
C PRO A 80 -4.37 5.21 2.20
N SER A 81 -3.95 4.86 3.41
CA SER A 81 -4.23 3.54 4.02
C SER A 81 -5.58 3.49 4.73
N THR A 82 -6.21 4.62 5.01
CA THR A 82 -7.53 4.68 5.65
C THR A 82 -8.59 4.06 4.74
N SER A 83 -9.33 3.06 5.21
CA SER A 83 -10.29 2.32 4.37
C SER A 83 -11.37 3.23 3.77
N SER A 84 -12.01 4.06 4.60
CA SER A 84 -13.09 4.97 4.21
C SER A 84 -13.16 6.23 5.07
N GLY A 85 -13.78 7.29 4.53
CA GLY A 85 -13.94 8.56 5.23
C GLY A 85 -12.61 9.32 5.43
N PRO A 86 -12.63 10.39 6.24
CA PRO A 86 -11.43 11.16 6.54
C PRO A 86 -10.48 10.37 7.45
N SER A 87 -9.19 10.68 7.33
CA SER A 87 -8.15 10.24 8.26
C SER A 87 -7.95 11.27 9.36
N VAL A 88 -7.70 10.79 10.57
CA VAL A 88 -7.21 11.59 11.69
C VAL A 88 -5.73 11.26 11.86
N GLY A 89 -4.90 12.28 11.94
CA GLY A 89 -3.47 12.17 12.20
C GLY A 89 -3.08 12.91 13.47
N LEU A 90 -1.80 12.81 13.80
CA LEU A 90 -1.18 13.61 14.87
C LEU A 90 -0.48 14.80 14.23
N GLY A 91 -0.70 15.99 14.77
CA GLY A 91 0.04 17.18 14.40
C GLY A 91 1.44 17.20 15.03
N TRP A 92 2.14 18.31 14.81
CA TRP A 92 3.50 18.48 15.32
C TRP A 92 3.53 19.13 16.70
N ASN A 93 2.42 19.72 17.14
CA ASN A 93 2.34 20.36 18.43
C ASN A 93 2.18 19.33 19.56
N CYS A 94 3.20 19.22 20.41
CA CYS A 94 3.17 18.42 21.63
C CYS A 94 2.46 19.21 22.73
N LEU A 95 1.30 18.75 23.14
CA LEU A 95 0.47 19.42 24.14
C LEU A 95 0.92 19.05 25.57
N MET A 96 1.33 17.80 25.76
CA MET A 96 1.67 17.27 27.08
C MET A 96 2.62 16.08 26.96
N ALA A 97 3.45 15.87 27.97
CA ALA A 97 4.29 14.67 28.10
C ALA A 97 4.22 14.16 29.54
N GLU A 98 3.98 12.86 29.69
CA GLU A 98 3.89 12.18 30.97
C GLU A 98 4.91 11.04 31.02
N THR A 99 5.52 10.82 32.19
CA THR A 99 6.51 9.75 32.38
C THR A 99 5.96 8.68 33.31
N TYR A 100 5.98 7.44 32.84
CA TYR A 100 5.49 6.26 33.55
C TYR A 100 6.62 5.26 33.79
N GLN A 101 6.52 4.50 34.88
CA GLN A 101 7.35 3.31 35.05
C GLN A 101 6.69 2.14 34.32
N LEU A 102 7.48 1.37 33.56
CA LEU A 102 6.96 0.28 32.73
C LEU A 102 6.21 -0.80 33.54
N LYS A 103 6.48 -0.91 34.85
CA LYS A 103 5.80 -1.86 35.75
C LYS A 103 4.30 -1.63 35.87
N ASP A 104 3.82 -0.44 35.52
CA ASP A 104 2.43 -0.03 35.75
C ASP A 104 1.50 -0.26 34.54
N ILE A 105 2.02 -0.76 33.41
CA ILE A 105 1.25 -0.96 32.18
C ILE A 105 1.03 -2.46 31.97
N GLU A 106 -0.12 -2.96 32.43
CA GLU A 106 -0.56 -4.33 32.18
C GLU A 106 -1.16 -4.50 30.78
N ASP A 107 -1.06 -5.73 30.29
CA ASP A 107 -1.44 -6.17 28.95
C ASP A 107 -2.92 -5.87 28.67
N ARG A 108 -3.19 -4.96 27.72
CA ARG A 108 -4.56 -4.73 27.26
C ARG A 108 -4.88 -5.77 26.20
N ASP A 109 -5.87 -6.60 26.52
CA ASP A 109 -6.47 -7.60 25.63
C ASP A 109 -6.65 -7.06 24.21
N GLY A 110 -6.32 -7.88 23.22
CA GLY A 110 -6.11 -7.54 21.80
C GLY A 110 -7.29 -6.99 21.00
N VAL A 111 -8.03 -6.03 21.54
CA VAL A 111 -9.01 -5.26 20.80
C VAL A 111 -8.30 -4.40 19.75
N PRO A 112 -8.68 -4.51 18.47
CA PRO A 112 -8.10 -3.66 17.43
C PRO A 112 -8.46 -2.19 17.69
N TYR A 113 -7.44 -1.36 17.84
CA TYR A 113 -7.51 0.10 18.03
C TYR A 113 -7.97 0.87 16.77
N ALA A 114 -8.94 0.32 16.03
CA ALA A 114 -9.45 0.91 14.80
C ALA A 114 -10.66 1.80 15.11
N MET A 115 -10.46 3.12 15.10
CA MET A 115 -11.56 4.08 15.22
C MET A 115 -12.56 3.90 14.06
N PRO A 116 -13.88 3.81 14.31
CA PRO A 116 -14.91 3.84 13.27
C PRO A 116 -14.91 5.13 12.44
N ARG A 117 -15.47 5.06 11.23
CA ARG A 117 -15.58 6.21 10.33
C ARG A 117 -16.41 7.36 10.93
N LEU A 118 -17.56 7.03 11.54
CA LEU A 118 -18.47 8.02 12.10
C LEU A 118 -17.81 8.79 13.25
N GLU A 119 -17.09 8.08 14.13
CA GLU A 119 -16.31 8.68 15.21
C GLU A 119 -15.24 9.64 14.68
N ARG A 120 -14.49 9.25 13.64
CA ARG A 120 -13.52 10.16 12.99
C ARG A 120 -14.18 11.42 12.44
N GLU A 121 -15.32 11.29 11.74
CA GLU A 121 -16.02 12.43 11.15
C GLU A 121 -16.57 13.38 12.22
N GLN A 122 -17.10 12.84 13.33
CA GLN A 122 -17.59 13.61 14.45
C GLN A 122 -16.44 14.35 15.15
N LEU A 123 -15.37 13.63 15.51
CA LEU A 123 -14.17 14.18 16.12
C LEU A 123 -13.60 15.36 15.32
N LEU A 124 -13.50 15.22 14.00
CA LEU A 124 -13.00 16.30 13.14
C LEU A 124 -13.93 17.52 13.12
N ARG A 125 -15.25 17.33 13.23
CA ARG A 125 -16.19 18.45 13.35
C ARG A 125 -16.07 19.15 14.70
N GLU A 126 -15.86 18.39 15.77
CA GLU A 126 -15.62 18.93 17.12
C GLU A 126 -14.32 19.74 17.18
N LEU A 127 -13.30 19.34 16.42
CA LEU A 127 -12.06 20.11 16.23
C LEU A 127 -12.23 21.36 15.33
N GLY A 128 -13.44 21.62 14.81
CA GLY A 128 -13.75 22.81 14.02
C GLY A 128 -13.56 22.68 12.51
N TYR A 129 -13.24 21.48 11.99
CA TYR A 129 -13.14 21.29 10.54
C TYR A 129 -14.51 21.32 9.87
N THR A 130 -14.58 22.04 8.76
CA THR A 130 -15.81 22.11 7.96
C THR A 130 -16.05 20.84 7.16
N ASN A 131 -17.32 20.55 6.83
CA ASN A 131 -17.67 19.44 5.94
C ASN A 131 -16.95 19.53 4.57
N LYS A 132 -16.69 20.75 4.10
CA LYS A 132 -15.98 21.00 2.84
C LYS A 132 -14.52 20.56 2.93
N GLU A 133 -13.83 20.89 4.01
CA GLU A 133 -12.43 20.49 4.25
C GLU A 133 -12.30 18.98 4.40
N ILE A 134 -13.19 18.37 5.19
CA ILE A 134 -13.28 16.92 5.36
C ILE A 134 -13.46 16.24 4.00
N ALA A 135 -14.44 16.67 3.20
CA ALA A 135 -14.67 16.11 1.86
C ALA A 135 -13.46 16.30 0.93
N ASN A 136 -12.78 17.44 1.01
CA ASN A 136 -11.57 17.70 0.24
C ASN A 136 -10.40 16.79 0.66
N ALA A 137 -10.21 16.53 1.95
CA ALA A 137 -9.22 15.57 2.43
C ALA A 137 -9.51 14.16 1.91
N VAL A 138 -10.76 13.70 1.98
CA VAL A 138 -11.17 12.39 1.44
C VAL A 138 -10.87 12.27 -0.05
N ARG A 139 -11.21 13.28 -0.85
CA ARG A 139 -10.90 13.30 -2.30
C ARG A 139 -9.40 13.23 -2.56
N ARG A 140 -8.59 13.96 -1.78
CA ARG A 140 -7.12 13.93 -1.87
C ARG A 140 -6.57 12.54 -1.54
N SER A 141 -7.02 11.92 -0.45
CA SER A 141 -6.61 10.56 -0.08
C SER A 141 -6.96 9.54 -1.18
N LEU A 142 -8.16 9.66 -1.77
CA LEU A 142 -8.58 8.80 -2.87
C LEU A 142 -7.72 9.00 -4.13
N LYS A 143 -7.37 10.24 -4.45
CA LYS A 143 -6.45 10.55 -5.56
C LYS A 143 -5.09 9.87 -5.35
N VAL A 144 -4.51 9.96 -4.16
CA VAL A 144 -3.23 9.31 -3.82
C VAL A 144 -3.35 7.77 -3.90
N LYS A 145 -4.44 7.19 -3.41
CA LYS A 145 -4.72 5.75 -3.56
C LYS A 145 -4.75 5.32 -5.03
N ASN A 146 -5.45 6.07 -5.87
CA ASN A 146 -5.57 5.77 -7.30
C ASN A 146 -4.22 5.90 -8.01
N GLN A 147 -3.42 6.91 -7.66
CA GLN A 147 -2.05 7.06 -8.17
C GLN A 147 -1.19 5.86 -7.78
N ARG A 148 -1.23 5.42 -6.52
CA ARG A 148 -0.49 4.21 -6.08
C ARG A 148 -0.92 2.95 -6.82
N LYS A 149 -2.23 2.78 -7.04
CA LYS A 149 -2.76 1.66 -7.83
C LYS A 149 -2.29 1.71 -9.27
N GLN A 150 -2.23 2.90 -9.87
CA GLN A 150 -1.70 3.10 -11.21
C GLN A 150 -0.20 2.77 -11.27
N THR A 151 0.60 3.25 -10.31
CA THR A 151 2.03 2.89 -10.22
C THR A 151 2.21 1.39 -10.12
N TYR A 152 1.43 0.71 -9.27
CA TYR A 152 1.48 -0.74 -9.14
C TYR A 152 1.15 -1.46 -10.45
N ASN A 153 0.11 -1.01 -11.15
CA ASN A 153 -0.26 -1.59 -12.45
C ASN A 153 0.78 -1.28 -13.54
N ASN A 154 1.46 -0.13 -13.47
CA ASN A 154 2.50 0.24 -14.41
C ASN A 154 3.80 -0.52 -14.18
N LEU A 155 4.09 -1.00 -12.95
CA LEU A 155 5.30 -1.80 -12.67
C LEU A 155 5.36 -3.09 -13.50
N SER A 156 4.22 -3.74 -13.75
CA SER A 156 4.18 -4.92 -14.63
C SER A 156 4.39 -4.53 -16.10
N ALA A 157 3.82 -3.40 -16.53
CA ALA A 157 4.01 -2.86 -17.87
C ALA A 157 5.46 -2.42 -18.12
N GLN A 158 6.17 -1.89 -17.12
CA GLN A 158 7.58 -1.52 -17.22
C GLN A 158 8.47 -2.72 -17.59
N ARG A 159 8.25 -3.88 -16.98
CA ARG A 159 8.98 -5.10 -17.37
C ARG A 159 8.69 -5.51 -18.81
N MET A 160 7.44 -5.37 -19.25
CA MET A 160 7.05 -5.67 -20.62
C MET A 160 7.67 -4.66 -21.60
N GLU A 161 7.69 -3.39 -21.25
CA GLU A 161 8.34 -2.32 -22.02
C GLU A 161 9.84 -2.57 -22.18
N GLU A 162 10.53 -2.97 -21.12
CA GLU A 162 11.95 -3.39 -21.19
C GLU A 162 12.18 -4.57 -22.14
N VAL A 163 11.29 -5.57 -22.14
CA VAL A 163 11.39 -6.73 -23.02
C VAL A 163 11.12 -6.33 -24.48
N VAL A 164 10.09 -5.51 -24.72
CA VAL A 164 9.77 -4.99 -26.05
C VAL A 164 10.92 -4.15 -26.57
N GLU A 165 11.52 -3.31 -25.74
CA GLU A 165 12.67 -2.47 -26.10
C GLU A 165 13.91 -3.32 -26.45
N ARG A 166 14.23 -4.34 -25.64
CA ARG A 166 15.34 -5.27 -25.95
C ARG A 166 15.11 -5.99 -27.27
N THR A 167 13.87 -6.36 -27.56
CA THR A 167 13.51 -7.07 -28.78
C THR A 167 13.55 -6.16 -30.00
N SER A 168 13.00 -4.94 -29.89
CA SER A 168 13.02 -3.95 -30.97
C SER A 168 14.44 -3.54 -31.34
N ARG A 169 15.34 -3.39 -30.35
CA ARG A 169 16.77 -3.12 -30.57
C ARG A 169 17.43 -4.26 -31.38
N LYS A 170 17.10 -5.52 -31.09
CA LYS A 170 17.61 -6.68 -31.85
C LYS A 170 17.05 -6.70 -33.27
N VAL A 171 15.74 -6.55 -33.43
CA VAL A 171 15.08 -6.52 -34.75
C VAL A 171 15.63 -5.39 -35.62
N LYS A 172 15.80 -4.19 -35.06
CA LYS A 172 16.39 -3.04 -35.77
C LYS A 172 17.81 -3.34 -36.25
N ARG A 173 18.65 -4.00 -35.44
CA ARG A 173 19.98 -4.45 -35.88
C ARG A 173 19.86 -5.39 -37.09
N PHE A 174 19.04 -6.43 -36.99
CA PHE A 174 18.88 -7.40 -38.09
C PHE A 174 18.34 -6.77 -39.38
N LEU A 175 17.43 -5.81 -39.30
CA LEU A 175 16.90 -5.10 -40.47
C LEU A 175 17.92 -4.10 -41.07
N SER A 176 18.75 -3.45 -40.24
CA SER A 176 19.78 -2.52 -40.70
C SER A 176 20.94 -3.19 -41.46
N PHE A 177 21.27 -4.45 -41.16
CA PHE A 177 22.31 -5.20 -41.89
C PHE A 177 21.90 -5.61 -43.32
N ARG A 178 20.62 -5.51 -43.69
CA ARG A 178 20.14 -5.86 -45.04
C ARG A 178 20.08 -4.65 -46.00
N SER A 179 20.33 -3.43 -45.52
CA SER A 179 20.35 -2.21 -46.34
C SER A 179 21.79 -1.75 -46.67
N GLY A 180 22.68 -2.71 -46.96
CA GLY A 180 23.95 -2.44 -47.63
C GLY A 180 23.72 -2.06 -49.09
N LYS A 181 23.53 -0.76 -49.35
CA LYS A 181 23.53 -0.18 -50.70
C LYS A 181 24.78 -0.64 -51.46
N ARG A 182 24.53 -1.32 -52.58
CA ARG A 182 25.45 -1.51 -53.71
C ARG A 182 26.12 -0.16 -54.02
N LYS A 183 27.44 -0.06 -53.86
CA LYS A 183 28.22 1.01 -54.48
C LYS A 183 28.15 0.79 -55.99
N SER A 184 27.28 1.53 -56.68
CA SER A 184 27.30 1.61 -58.13
C SER A 184 28.62 2.25 -58.55
N HIS A 185 29.48 1.44 -59.15
CA HIS A 185 30.71 1.86 -59.78
C HIS A 185 30.35 2.71 -61.01
N VAL A 186 30.36 4.03 -60.87
CA VAL A 186 30.26 4.94 -62.01
C VAL A 186 31.66 5.00 -62.62
N ARG A 187 31.83 4.31 -63.76
CA ARG A 187 32.94 4.50 -64.68
C ARG A 187 32.86 5.92 -65.22
N THR A 188 33.77 6.78 -64.78
CA THR A 188 34.11 8.00 -65.51
C THR A 188 34.91 7.58 -66.75
N SER A 189 34.36 7.87 -67.92
CA SER A 189 34.99 7.65 -69.21
C SER A 189 35.57 8.99 -69.67
N PHE A 190 36.85 8.93 -70.05
CA PHE A 190 37.63 9.85 -70.90
C PHE A 190 37.72 11.34 -70.51
#